data_AF-A0A091MCK0-F1
#
_entry.id   AF-A0A091MCK0-F1
#
_cell.length_a   1.000
_cell.length_b   1.000
_cell.length_c   1.000
_cell.angle_alpha   90.00
_cell.angle_beta   90.00
_cell.angle_gamma   90.00
#
_symmetry.space_group_name_H-M   'P 1'
#
loop_
_entity.id
_entity.type
_entity.pdbx_description
1 polymer ?
#
loop_
_entity_poly.entity_id
_entity_poly.type
_entity_poly.pdbx_seq_one_letter_code
_entity_poly.pdbx_strand_id
1 'polypeptide(L)'
;STLSPFPQVLWPYLLEFVTPTQFTNALTPLCKSLLFLAMKKQEEQQEEKEENISLIRYDLNANLPSPHALSTRLLVVSSQPYLGDGRGPAALRLLHVLRCSVHPNLENLWGKKIPLLVEHLEGK
;
A
#
# COMPACT_ATOMS: atom_id res chain seq x y z
N SER A 1 21.37 22.97 5.94
CA SER A 1 20.93 22.13 4.81
C SER A 1 20.32 20.86 5.36
N THR A 2 19.03 20.91 5.69
CA THR A 2 18.35 19.80 6.35
C THR A 2 18.01 18.78 5.27
N LEU A 3 18.72 17.64 5.32
CA LEU A 3 18.53 16.51 4.44
C LEU A 3 17.04 16.14 4.46
N SER A 4 16.37 16.25 3.32
CA SER A 4 14.99 15.77 3.14
C SER A 4 14.88 14.37 3.76
N PRO A 5 13.84 14.06 4.55
CA PRO A 5 13.63 12.70 5.03
C PRO A 5 13.37 11.82 3.81
N PHE A 6 14.44 11.24 3.27
CA PHE A 6 14.46 10.34 2.11
C PHE A 6 13.36 9.25 2.13
N PRO A 7 12.95 8.64 3.27
CA PRO A 7 11.83 7.70 3.28
C PRO A 7 10.45 8.35 3.09
N GLN A 8 10.31 9.66 3.30
CA GLN A 8 9.03 10.34 3.25
C GLN A 8 8.53 10.60 1.81
N VAL A 9 9.46 10.80 0.87
CA VAL A 9 9.19 11.08 -0.54
C VAL A 9 9.32 9.87 -1.47
N LEU A 10 10.02 8.81 -1.05
CA LEU A 10 10.17 7.61 -1.89
C LEU A 10 8.89 6.79 -2.01
N TRP A 11 8.15 6.64 -0.91
CA TRP A 11 6.88 5.90 -0.89
C TRP A 11 5.84 6.43 -1.91
N PRO A 12 5.51 7.75 -1.96
CA PRO A 12 4.54 8.25 -2.93
C PRO A 12 5.03 8.08 -4.37
N TYR A 13 6.32 8.22 -4.63
CA TYR A 13 6.91 7.94 -5.93
C TYR A 13 6.71 6.49 -6.37
N LEU A 14 6.92 5.52 -5.47
CA LEU A 14 6.69 4.10 -5.76
C LEU A 14 5.21 3.77 -6.05
N LEU A 15 4.27 4.48 -5.45
CA LEU A 15 2.84 4.31 -5.71
C LEU A 15 2.44 4.72 -7.13
N GLU A 16 3.15 5.68 -7.75
CA GLU A 16 2.93 6.04 -9.15
C GLU A 16 3.16 4.84 -10.09
N PHE A 17 4.03 3.88 -9.70
CA PHE A 17 4.31 2.67 -10.46
C PHE A 17 3.30 1.53 -10.21
N VAL A 18 2.42 1.65 -9.21
CA VAL A 18 1.41 0.63 -8.91
C VAL A 18 0.25 0.67 -9.92
N THR A 19 -0.13 1.87 -10.35
CA THR A 19 -1.29 2.10 -11.25
C THR A 19 -1.07 1.59 -12.69
N PRO A 20 0.08 1.87 -13.35
CA PRO A 20 0.31 1.50 -14.74
C PRO A 20 0.37 -0.01 -14.94
N THR A 21 -0.27 -0.52 -15.99
CA THR A 21 -0.25 -1.94 -16.35
C THR A 21 1.12 -2.42 -16.83
N GLN A 22 1.97 -1.53 -17.33
CA GLN A 22 3.33 -1.85 -17.76
C GLN A 22 4.23 -2.38 -16.62
N PHE A 23 3.96 -1.98 -15.37
CA PHE A 23 4.74 -2.41 -14.20
C PHE A 23 4.13 -3.59 -13.46
N THR A 24 3.12 -4.25 -14.03
CA THR A 24 2.43 -5.37 -13.37
C THR A 24 3.37 -6.52 -12.97
N ASN A 25 4.41 -6.79 -13.77
CA ASN A 25 5.40 -7.83 -13.45
C ASN A 25 6.33 -7.42 -12.30
N ALA A 26 6.56 -6.11 -12.12
CA ALA A 26 7.32 -5.55 -11.00
C ALA A 26 6.43 -5.27 -9.77
N LEU A 27 5.13 -5.60 -9.84
CA LEU A 27 4.19 -5.25 -8.78
C LEU A 27 4.49 -6.00 -7.48
N THR A 28 4.95 -7.26 -7.55
CA THR A 28 5.37 -8.02 -6.37
C THR A 28 6.52 -7.31 -5.61
N PRO A 29 7.68 -7.00 -6.24
CA PRO A 29 8.74 -6.28 -5.54
C PRO A 29 8.32 -4.86 -5.13
N LEU A 30 7.54 -4.15 -5.94
CA LEU A 30 7.01 -2.82 -5.58
C LEU A 30 6.14 -2.88 -4.31
N CYS A 31 5.19 -3.81 -4.25
CA CYS A 31 4.32 -3.99 -3.09
C CYS A 31 5.11 -4.37 -1.83
N LYS A 32 6.16 -5.20 -1.96
CA LYS A 32 7.04 -5.56 -0.83
C LYS A 32 7.84 -4.35 -0.33
N SER A 33 8.44 -3.59 -1.23
CA SER A 33 9.19 -2.37 -0.89
C SER A 33 8.30 -1.32 -0.25
N LEU A 34 7.10 -1.12 -0.81
CA LEU A 34 6.07 -0.28 -0.21
C LEU A 34 5.78 -0.81 1.20
N LEU A 35 5.27 -2.04 1.36
CA LEU A 35 4.93 -2.61 2.66
C LEU A 35 6.01 -2.39 3.73
N PHE A 36 7.28 -2.62 3.39
CA PHE A 36 8.42 -2.36 4.27
C PHE A 36 8.53 -0.88 4.70
N LEU A 37 8.42 0.04 3.74
CA LEU A 37 8.44 1.49 4.03
C LEU A 37 7.25 1.92 4.89
N ALA A 38 6.07 1.34 4.71
CA ALA A 38 4.91 1.65 5.56
C ALA A 38 5.07 1.12 6.98
N MET A 39 5.60 -0.10 7.15
CA MET A 39 5.90 -0.64 8.48
C MET A 39 6.90 0.24 9.22
N LYS A 40 7.98 0.65 8.54
CA LYS A 40 8.98 1.56 9.10
C LYS A 40 8.37 2.89 9.55
N LYS A 41 7.45 3.46 8.76
CA LYS A 41 6.72 4.68 9.15
C LYS A 41 5.79 4.47 10.35
N GLN A 42 5.14 3.31 10.45
CA GLN A 42 4.29 3.00 11.60
C GLN A 42 5.11 2.85 12.89
N GLU A 43 6.30 2.27 12.81
CA GLU A 43 7.25 2.20 13.93
C GLU A 43 7.68 3.60 14.37
N GLU A 44 8.09 4.46 13.41
CA GLU A 44 8.44 5.86 13.68
C GLU A 44 7.26 6.64 14.30
N GLN A 45 6.02 6.47 13.80
CA GLN A 45 4.82 7.10 14.36
C GLN A 45 4.42 6.59 15.75
N GLN A 46 4.64 5.31 16.03
CA GLN A 46 4.40 4.73 17.37
C GLN A 46 5.37 5.28 18.41
N GLU A 47 6.62 5.52 18.03
CA GLU A 47 7.61 6.18 18.87
C GLU A 47 7.26 7.65 19.13
N GLU A 48 6.72 8.36 18.12
CA GLU A 48 6.34 9.78 18.22
C GLU A 48 4.97 10.03 18.87
N LYS A 49 4.19 8.99 19.23
CA LYS A 49 2.84 9.13 19.81
C LYS A 49 1.88 9.96 18.94
N GLU A 50 2.10 10.01 17.62
CA GLU A 50 1.19 10.69 16.71
C GLU A 50 0.01 9.79 16.36
N GLU A 51 -1.19 10.22 16.74
CA GLU A 51 -2.44 9.50 16.50
C GLU A 51 -2.76 9.47 15.00
N ASN A 52 -2.64 8.27 14.39
CA ASN A 52 -3.27 7.91 13.12
C ASN A 52 -3.18 8.96 12.00
N ILE A 53 -2.03 9.60 11.83
CA ILE A 53 -1.81 10.48 10.69
C ILE A 53 -1.73 9.58 9.47
N SER A 54 -2.68 9.77 8.55
CA SER A 54 -2.75 9.09 7.26
C SER A 54 -1.34 8.90 6.69
N LEU A 55 -0.92 7.65 6.50
CA LEU A 55 0.43 7.27 6.05
C LEU A 55 0.86 8.01 4.77
N ILE A 56 -0.12 8.50 4.01
CA ILE A 56 0.04 9.25 2.79
C ILE A 56 -0.63 10.61 2.92
N ARG A 57 0.18 11.65 2.72
CA ARG A 57 -0.27 13.02 2.50
C ARG A 57 -0.42 13.25 0.99
N TYR A 58 -1.63 13.01 0.49
CA TYR A 58 -1.97 13.19 -0.93
C TYR A 58 -1.96 14.66 -1.37
N ASP A 59 -2.07 15.60 -0.41
CA ASP A 59 -2.02 17.05 -0.59
C ASP A 59 -0.64 17.58 -1.02
N LEU A 60 0.44 16.86 -0.68
CA LEU A 60 1.82 17.27 -0.98
C LEU A 60 2.34 16.74 -2.33
N ASN A 61 1.65 15.79 -2.98
CA ASN A 61 2.15 15.09 -4.16
C ASN A 61 1.14 15.16 -5.32
N ALA A 62 1.28 16.18 -6.18
CA ALA A 62 0.39 16.40 -7.33
C ALA A 62 0.40 15.28 -8.38
N ASN A 63 1.44 14.44 -8.42
CA ASN A 63 1.57 13.33 -9.37
C ASN A 63 1.04 11.99 -8.82
N LEU A 64 0.59 11.96 -7.56
CA LEU A 64 0.21 10.73 -6.91
C LEU A 64 -1.17 10.25 -7.43
N PRO A 65 -1.34 8.97 -7.80
CA PRO A 65 -2.64 8.43 -8.16
C PRO A 65 -3.63 8.57 -7.01
N SER A 66 -4.91 8.79 -7.33
CA SER A 66 -5.94 8.92 -6.30
C SER A 66 -6.01 7.64 -5.44
N PRO A 67 -6.36 7.76 -4.15
CA PRO A 67 -6.51 6.59 -3.27
C PRO A 67 -7.46 5.53 -3.86
N HIS A 68 -8.48 6.00 -4.58
CA HIS A 68 -9.45 5.18 -5.29
C HIS A 68 -8.80 4.45 -6.47
N ALA A 69 -8.01 5.14 -7.31
CA ALA A 69 -7.31 4.51 -8.44
C ALA A 69 -6.32 3.43 -7.99
N LEU A 70 -5.54 3.71 -6.94
CA LEU A 70 -4.66 2.73 -6.31
C LEU A 70 -5.44 1.52 -5.79
N SER A 71 -6.52 1.76 -5.06
CA SER A 71 -7.35 0.70 -4.48
C SER A 71 -7.98 -0.18 -5.57
N THR A 72 -8.57 0.43 -6.59
CA THR A 72 -9.16 -0.29 -7.73
C THR A 72 -8.10 -1.13 -8.42
N ARG A 73 -6.90 -0.59 -8.64
CA ARG A 73 -5.82 -1.33 -9.28
C ARG A 73 -5.40 -2.54 -8.44
N LEU A 74 -5.19 -2.36 -7.15
CA LEU A 74 -4.82 -3.44 -6.23
C LEU A 74 -5.93 -4.50 -6.17
N LEU A 75 -7.20 -4.10 -6.11
CA LEU A 75 -8.34 -5.02 -6.15
C LEU A 75 -8.39 -5.84 -7.44
N VAL A 76 -8.19 -5.21 -8.60
CA VAL A 76 -8.15 -5.91 -9.89
C VAL A 76 -7.01 -6.92 -9.92
N VAL A 77 -5.84 -6.55 -9.39
CA VAL A 77 -4.71 -7.48 -9.28
C VAL A 77 -5.02 -8.63 -8.32
N SER A 78 -5.61 -8.34 -7.17
CA SER A 78 -6.00 -9.33 -6.18
C SER A 78 -7.12 -10.27 -6.66
N SER A 79 -7.95 -9.85 -7.64
CA SER A 79 -8.94 -10.73 -8.27
C SER A 79 -8.32 -11.79 -9.19
N GLN A 80 -7.04 -11.65 -9.54
CA GLN A 80 -6.27 -12.63 -10.31
C GLN A 80 -5.07 -13.10 -9.49
N PRO A 81 -5.29 -13.68 -8.30
CA PRO A 81 -4.25 -13.83 -7.29
C PRO A 81 -3.20 -14.89 -7.65
N TYR A 82 -3.58 -15.86 -8.49
CA TYR A 82 -2.71 -16.93 -8.99
C TYR A 82 -1.87 -16.50 -10.20
N LEU A 83 -2.14 -15.32 -10.78
CA LEU A 83 -1.33 -14.84 -11.89
C LEU A 83 -0.05 -14.20 -11.37
N GLY A 84 1.08 -14.71 -11.83
CA GLY A 84 2.41 -14.19 -11.51
C GLY A 84 2.93 -14.61 -10.14
N ASP A 85 4.17 -14.21 -9.85
CA ASP A 85 4.94 -14.66 -8.69
C ASP A 85 4.48 -13.97 -7.38
N GLY A 86 3.40 -14.47 -6.77
CA GLY A 86 2.91 -13.95 -5.47
C GLY A 86 2.29 -12.54 -5.53
N ARG A 87 1.85 -12.12 -6.72
CA ARG A 87 1.32 -10.78 -6.98
C ARG A 87 0.01 -10.48 -6.24
N GLY A 88 -0.88 -11.46 -6.13
CA GLY A 88 -2.16 -11.33 -5.41
C GLY A 88 -1.98 -11.01 -3.92
N PRO A 89 -1.28 -11.86 -3.15
CA PRO A 89 -0.99 -11.62 -1.74
C PRO A 89 -0.25 -10.29 -1.50
N ALA A 90 0.73 -9.95 -2.35
CA ALA A 90 1.46 -8.69 -2.23
C ALA A 90 0.55 -7.47 -2.42
N ALA A 91 -0.35 -7.50 -3.41
CA ALA A 91 -1.31 -6.43 -3.66
C ALA A 91 -2.32 -6.28 -2.50
N LEU A 92 -2.80 -7.40 -1.94
CA LEU A 92 -3.67 -7.38 -0.77
C LEU A 92 -2.98 -6.80 0.46
N ARG A 93 -1.73 -7.19 0.73
CA ARG A 93 -0.95 -6.63 1.86
C ARG A 93 -0.78 -5.11 1.72
N LEU A 94 -0.51 -4.63 0.52
CA LEU A 94 -0.45 -3.19 0.26
C LEU A 94 -1.80 -2.50 0.44
N LEU A 95 -2.90 -3.11 -0.04
CA LEU A 95 -4.26 -2.61 0.15
C LEU A 95 -4.63 -2.52 1.63
N HIS A 96 -4.19 -3.48 2.43
CA HIS A 96 -4.37 -3.47 3.89
C HIS A 96 -3.71 -2.26 4.52
N VAL A 97 -2.46 -1.94 4.17
CA VAL A 97 -1.76 -0.74 4.67
C VAL A 97 -2.46 0.55 4.22
N LEU A 98 -2.90 0.60 2.97
CA LEU A 98 -3.52 1.78 2.38
C LEU A 98 -4.95 2.03 2.88
N ARG A 99 -5.60 1.07 3.55
CA ARG A 99 -7.02 1.14 3.93
C ARG A 99 -7.42 2.43 4.65
N CYS A 100 -6.57 2.91 5.57
CA CYS A 100 -6.80 4.12 6.36
C CYS A 100 -6.74 5.40 5.49
N SER A 101 -6.07 5.32 4.34
CA SER A 101 -5.89 6.43 3.40
C SER A 101 -7.00 6.52 2.34
N VAL A 102 -7.87 5.49 2.25
CA VAL A 102 -8.93 5.40 1.23
C VAL A 102 -10.25 5.92 1.78
N HIS A 103 -10.76 5.30 2.85
CA HIS A 103 -12.01 5.72 3.50
C HIS A 103 -12.12 5.11 4.92
N PRO A 104 -12.55 5.87 5.94
CA PRO A 104 -12.68 5.35 7.32
C PRO A 104 -13.63 4.14 7.43
N ASN A 105 -14.74 4.13 6.68
CA ASN A 105 -15.65 2.97 6.65
C ASN A 105 -15.00 1.68 6.09
N LEU A 106 -14.00 1.80 5.20
CA LEU A 106 -13.29 0.65 4.65
C LEU A 106 -12.24 0.13 5.62
N GLU A 107 -11.72 0.95 6.52
CA GLU A 107 -10.71 0.56 7.49
C GLU A 107 -11.15 -0.64 8.34
N ASN A 108 -12.34 -0.60 8.92
CA ASN A 108 -12.84 -1.67 9.78
C ASN A 108 -13.12 -2.96 8.97
N LEU A 109 -13.71 -2.82 7.78
CA LEU A 109 -14.04 -3.94 6.90
C LEU A 109 -12.78 -4.63 6.37
N TRP A 110 -11.86 -3.86 5.80
CA TRP A 110 -10.62 -4.35 5.19
C TRP A 110 -9.57 -4.73 6.23
N GLY A 111 -9.63 -4.14 7.43
CA GLY A 111 -8.82 -4.56 8.58
C GLY A 111 -9.06 -6.02 8.95
N LYS A 112 -10.28 -6.52 8.79
CA LYS A 112 -10.64 -7.92 9.11
C LYS A 112 -10.60 -8.84 7.90
N LYS A 113 -11.12 -8.41 6.74
CA LYS A 113 -11.27 -9.28 5.57
C LYS A 113 -9.97 -9.50 4.79
N ILE A 114 -9.13 -8.46 4.64
CA ILE A 114 -7.93 -8.58 3.82
C ILE A 114 -6.92 -9.58 4.41
N PRO A 115 -6.63 -9.58 5.73
CA PRO A 115 -5.72 -10.57 6.30
C PRO A 115 -6.17 -12.02 6.05
N LEU A 116 -7.47 -12.31 6.20
CA LEU A 116 -8.04 -13.62 5.92
C LEU A 116 -7.89 -14.04 4.45
N LEU A 117 -8.07 -13.08 3.52
CA LEU A 117 -7.86 -13.34 2.10
C LEU A 117 -6.39 -13.62 1.77
N VAL A 118 -5.45 -12.91 2.40
CA VAL A 118 -4.01 -13.14 2.22
C VAL A 118 -3.64 -14.53 2.72
N GLU A 119 -4.10 -14.91 3.92
CA GLU A 119 -3.86 -16.22 4.52
C GLU A 119 -4.38 -17.35 3.62
N HIS A 120 -5.62 -17.22 3.15
CA HIS A 120 -6.23 -18.17 2.22
C HIS A 120 -5.44 -18.34 0.92
N LEU A 121 -4.91 -17.24 0.36
CA LEU A 121 -4.13 -17.28 -0.88
C LEU A 121 -2.70 -17.82 -0.68
N GLU A 122 -2.13 -17.67 0.51
CA GLU A 122 -0.83 -18.22 0.86
C GLU A 122 -0.91 -19.70 1.28
N GLY A 123 -2.11 -20.29 1.29
CA GLY A 123 -2.33 -21.69 1.64
C GLY A 123 -2.06 -21.98 3.12
N LYS A 124 -2.26 -20.99 3.99
CA LYS A 124 -2.20 -21.11 5.44
C LYS A 124 -3.58 -21.17 6.05
#